data_AF-A0A2V8VHY7-F1
#
_entry.id   AF-A0A2V8VHY7-F1
#
_cell.length_a   1.000
_cell.length_b   1.000
_cell.length_c   1.000
_cell.angle_alpha   90.00
_cell.angle_beta   90.00
_cell.angle_gamma   90.00
#
_symmetry.space_group_name_H-M   'P 1'
#
loop_
_entity.id
_entity.type
_entity.pdbx_description
1 polymer ?
#
loop_
_entity_poly.entity_id
_entity_poly.type
_entity_poly.pdbx_seq_one_letter_code
_entity_poly.pdbx_strand_id
1 'polypeptide(L)'
;MQNEWDVHQTLAAIALHADRLATFVDQIQPDKWVAAGAPQAYVAQAKTCRNEVRGVAAASRELSRNPEKLTGALELLFRIRTLESMLGSLGEGLRKYQNPPMADLLNAAVAENLANRDRLQQYILELATEKEQEFRVADQEAQRCRQSISRQPSHESAQPAKPEKN
;
A
#
# COMPACT_ATOMS: atom_id res chain seq x y z
N MET A 1 -10.52 -9.99 -12.70
CA MET A 1 -9.13 -10.33 -12.37
C MET A 1 -8.26 -9.32 -13.04
N GLN A 2 -7.80 -8.31 -12.30
CA GLN A 2 -6.59 -7.61 -12.72
C GLN A 2 -5.46 -8.65 -12.74
N ASN A 3 -4.70 -8.69 -13.83
CA ASN A 3 -3.55 -9.59 -13.91
C ASN A 3 -2.38 -8.97 -13.12
N GLU A 4 -1.41 -9.76 -12.65
CA GLU A 4 -0.20 -9.26 -11.97
C GLU A 4 0.50 -8.14 -12.76
N TRP A 5 0.44 -8.20 -14.09
CA TRP A 5 0.94 -7.15 -14.96
C TRP A 5 0.25 -5.78 -14.75
N ASP A 6 -1.06 -5.77 -14.52
CA ASP A 6 -1.85 -4.54 -14.32
C ASP A 6 -1.46 -3.82 -13.00
N VAL A 7 -1.12 -4.58 -11.95
CA VAL A 7 -0.68 -3.98 -10.68
C VAL A 7 0.71 -3.37 -10.80
N HIS A 8 1.66 -4.03 -11.47
CA HIS A 8 2.99 -3.46 -11.69
C HIS A 8 2.92 -2.12 -12.46
N GLN A 9 2.07 -2.04 -13.48
CA GLN A 9 1.86 -0.78 -14.20
C GLN A 9 1.24 0.30 -13.32
N THR A 10 0.24 -0.07 -12.52
CA THR A 10 -0.40 0.85 -11.58
C THR A 10 0.62 1.40 -10.58
N LEU A 11 1.46 0.54 -10.00
CA LEU A 11 2.49 0.94 -9.04
C LEU A 11 3.59 1.79 -9.68
N ALA A 12 4.03 1.45 -10.89
CA ALA A 12 4.98 2.27 -11.64
C ALA A 12 4.42 3.66 -11.96
N ALA A 13 3.14 3.74 -12.34
CA ALA A 13 2.47 5.00 -12.61
C ALA A 13 2.35 5.87 -11.35
N ILE A 14 2.00 5.28 -10.20
CA ILE A 14 1.97 5.99 -8.92
C ILE A 14 3.37 6.51 -8.54
N ALA A 15 4.41 5.70 -8.71
CA ALA A 15 5.78 6.11 -8.40
C ALA A 15 6.23 7.30 -9.26
N LEU A 16 6.00 7.21 -10.58
CA LEU A 16 6.33 8.27 -11.53
C LEU A 16 5.57 9.56 -11.24
N HIS A 17 4.28 9.45 -10.90
CA HIS A 17 3.45 10.60 -10.53
C HIS A 17 3.97 11.27 -9.26
N ALA A 18 4.32 10.48 -8.25
CA ALA A 18 4.91 10.99 -7.02
C ALA A 18 6.26 11.69 -7.26
N ASP A 19 7.14 11.18 -8.13
CA ASP A 19 8.38 11.88 -8.49
C ASP A 19 8.14 13.27 -9.12
N ARG A 20 7.13 13.37 -10.00
CA ARG A 20 6.73 14.63 -10.62
C ARG A 20 6.19 15.61 -9.58
N LEU A 21 5.32 15.14 -8.69
CA LEU A 21 4.82 15.94 -7.57
C LEU A 21 5.95 16.38 -6.64
N ALA A 22 6.94 15.53 -6.36
CA ALA A 22 8.08 15.91 -5.52
C ALA A 22 8.82 17.11 -6.09
N THR A 23 9.08 17.09 -7.40
CA THR A 23 9.71 18.21 -8.13
C THR A 23 8.88 19.49 -8.02
N PHE A 24 7.55 19.37 -8.05
CA PHE A 24 6.64 20.50 -7.88
C PHE A 24 6.67 21.06 -6.46
N VAL A 25 6.56 20.20 -5.45
CA VAL A 25 6.55 20.58 -4.02
C VAL A 25 7.88 21.19 -3.58
N ASP A 26 9.00 20.82 -4.22
CA ASP A 26 10.31 21.43 -3.97
C ASP A 26 10.37 22.91 -4.38
N GLN A 27 9.51 23.37 -5.30
CA GLN A 27 9.42 24.78 -5.71
C GLN A 27 8.58 25.66 -4.77
N ILE A 28 7.86 25.04 -3.83
CA ILE A 28 7.06 25.75 -2.83
C ILE A 28 8.01 26.38 -1.82
N GLN A 29 7.81 27.67 -1.50
CA GLN A 29 8.72 28.46 -0.65
C GLN A 29 8.01 28.99 0.62
N PRO A 30 7.69 28.12 1.60
CA PRO A 30 6.92 28.49 2.79
C PRO A 30 7.57 29.58 3.64
N ASP A 31 8.90 29.66 3.67
CA ASP A 31 9.62 30.68 4.43
C ASP A 31 9.28 32.10 3.95
N LYS A 32 9.07 32.27 2.63
CA LYS A 32 8.59 33.54 2.06
C LYS A 32 7.15 33.84 2.45
N TRP A 33 6.32 32.80 2.64
CA TRP A 33 4.94 32.98 3.08
C TRP A 33 4.90 33.48 4.52
N VAL A 34 5.76 32.93 5.39
CA VAL A 34 5.90 33.39 6.78
C VAL A 34 6.32 34.85 6.84
N ALA A 35 7.30 35.25 6.02
CA ALA A 35 7.69 36.66 5.89
C ALA A 35 6.53 37.56 5.43
N ALA A 36 5.56 37.01 4.70
CA ALA A 36 4.32 37.67 4.28
C ALA A 36 3.14 37.49 5.26
N GLY A 37 3.40 37.01 6.49
CA GLY A 37 2.39 36.86 7.55
C GLY A 37 1.65 35.53 7.58
N ALA A 38 2.14 34.49 6.89
CA ALA A 38 1.59 33.13 7.02
C ALA A 38 2.02 32.46 8.34
N PRO A 39 1.21 31.55 8.89
CA PRO A 39 1.59 30.73 10.04
C PRO A 39 2.89 29.94 9.82
N GLN A 40 3.75 29.89 10.85
CA GLN A 40 5.00 29.11 10.84
C GLN A 40 4.78 27.61 10.54
N ALA A 41 3.59 27.09 10.84
CA ALA A 41 3.21 25.71 10.60
C ALA A 41 3.37 25.29 9.11
N TYR A 42 3.24 26.22 8.16
CA TYR A 42 3.42 25.92 6.73
C TYR A 42 4.83 25.42 6.39
N VAL A 43 5.86 25.87 7.12
CA VAL A 43 7.24 25.40 6.92
C VAL A 43 7.37 23.92 7.27
N ALA A 44 6.85 23.54 8.45
CA ALA A 44 6.84 22.15 8.90
C ALA A 44 5.98 21.28 7.98
N GLN A 45 4.80 21.76 7.60
CA GLN A 45 3.88 21.05 6.72
C GLN A 45 4.49 20.78 5.34
N ALA A 46 5.14 21.77 4.72
CA ALA A 46 5.81 21.58 3.43
C ALA A 46 6.95 20.57 3.53
N LYS A 47 7.74 20.60 4.62
CA LYS A 47 8.80 19.60 4.87
C LYS A 47 8.21 18.19 4.98
N THR A 48 7.14 18.01 5.74
CA THR A 48 6.45 16.73 5.86
C THR A 48 5.91 16.28 4.50
N CYS A 49 5.27 17.18 3.75
CA CYS A 49 4.74 16.89 2.43
C CYS A 49 5.83 16.43 1.44
N ARG A 50 7.00 17.07 1.44
CA ARG A 50 8.18 16.64 0.64
C ARG A 50 8.68 15.25 1.02
N ASN A 51 8.64 14.90 2.30
CA ASN A 51 9.04 13.58 2.74
C ASN A 51 8.00 12.53 2.31
N GLU A 52 6.73 12.83 2.46
CA GLU A 52 5.64 11.90 2.16
C GLU A 52 5.49 11.65 0.66
N VAL A 53 5.66 12.66 -0.20
CA VAL A 53 5.64 12.44 -1.65
C VAL A 53 6.78 11.54 -2.11
N ARG A 54 7.99 11.70 -1.57
CA ARG A 54 9.12 10.79 -1.83
C ARG A 54 8.88 9.40 -1.21
N GLY A 55 8.22 9.35 -0.05
CA GLY A 55 7.81 8.14 0.62
C GLY A 55 6.83 7.32 -0.20
N VAL A 56 5.83 7.94 -0.83
CA VAL A 56 4.92 7.29 -1.78
C VAL A 56 5.70 6.70 -2.95
N ALA A 57 6.59 7.47 -3.58
CA ALA A 57 7.40 6.97 -4.70
C ALA A 57 8.25 5.75 -4.31
N ALA A 58 8.88 5.79 -3.13
CA ALA A 58 9.67 4.67 -2.61
C ALA A 58 8.80 3.45 -2.28
N ALA A 59 7.68 3.64 -1.58
CA ALA A 59 6.76 2.58 -1.20
C ALA A 59 6.14 1.90 -2.43
N SER A 60 5.78 2.65 -3.48
CA SER A 60 5.28 2.08 -4.74
C SER A 60 6.33 1.21 -5.44
N ARG A 61 7.59 1.64 -5.47
CA ARG A 61 8.68 0.84 -6.05
C ARG A 61 8.97 -0.42 -5.24
N GLU A 62 8.91 -0.32 -3.90
CA GLU A 62 9.11 -1.46 -3.02
C GLU A 62 7.98 -2.48 -3.15
N LEU A 63 6.73 -2.02 -3.14
CA LEU A 63 5.58 -2.88 -3.35
C LEU A 63 5.60 -3.53 -4.74
N SER A 64 6.11 -2.84 -5.77
CA SER A 64 6.26 -3.44 -7.09
C SER A 64 7.28 -4.60 -7.12
N ARG A 65 8.07 -4.83 -6.08
CA ARG A 65 8.94 -6.01 -5.97
C ARG A 65 8.24 -7.18 -5.28
N ASN A 66 7.19 -6.91 -4.50
CA ASN A 66 6.45 -7.89 -3.71
C ASN A 66 4.95 -7.52 -3.71
N PRO A 67 4.27 -7.51 -4.87
CA PRO A 67 2.91 -6.99 -5.00
C PRO A 67 1.88 -7.74 -4.14
N GLU A 68 2.14 -9.01 -3.83
CA GLU A 68 1.31 -9.89 -3.00
C GLU A 68 1.27 -9.52 -1.51
N LYS A 69 2.10 -8.56 -1.08
CA LYS A 69 2.10 -8.05 0.29
C LYS A 69 0.90 -7.13 0.54
N LEU A 70 -0.20 -7.70 0.99
CA LEU A 70 -1.44 -6.98 1.34
C LEU A 70 -1.19 -5.80 2.30
N THR A 71 -0.34 -5.99 3.32
CA THR A 71 0.03 -4.92 4.25
C THR A 71 0.75 -3.77 3.56
N GLY A 72 1.69 -4.07 2.65
CA GLY A 72 2.40 -3.07 1.87
C GLY A 72 1.46 -2.28 0.94
N ALA A 73 0.47 -2.95 0.36
CA ALA A 73 -0.55 -2.31 -0.48
C ALA A 73 -1.45 -1.36 0.33
N LEU A 74 -1.90 -1.77 1.52
CA LEU A 74 -2.67 -0.93 2.44
C LEU A 74 -1.86 0.28 2.94
N GLU A 75 -0.61 0.07 3.33
CA GLU A 75 0.30 1.15 3.74
C GLU A 75 0.49 2.18 2.63
N LEU A 76 0.70 1.73 1.39
CA LEU A 76 0.80 2.63 0.24
C LEU A 76 -0.50 3.43 0.04
N LEU A 77 -1.66 2.79 0.11
CA LEU A 77 -2.96 3.46 -0.02
C LEU A 77 -3.13 4.56 1.04
N PHE A 78 -2.80 4.28 2.30
CA PHE A 78 -2.91 5.26 3.39
C PHE A 78 -1.92 6.42 3.24
N ARG A 79 -0.70 6.14 2.77
CA ARG A 79 0.29 7.18 2.46
C ARG A 79 -0.21 8.11 1.35
N ILE A 80 -0.79 7.55 0.28
CA ILE A 80 -1.38 8.35 -0.81
C ILE A 80 -2.50 9.26 -0.27
N ARG A 81 -3.43 8.72 0.53
CA ARG A 81 -4.53 9.51 1.11
C ARG A 81 -4.03 10.63 2.03
N THR A 82 -3.03 10.33 2.85
CA THR A 82 -2.40 11.32 3.74
C THR A 82 -1.74 12.43 2.91
N LEU A 83 -1.01 12.05 1.86
CA LEU A 83 -0.39 12.99 0.93
C LEU A 83 -1.42 13.89 0.25
N GLU A 84 -2.51 13.34 -0.29
CA GLU A 84 -3.61 14.11 -0.91
C GLU A 84 -4.15 15.17 0.05
N SER A 85 -4.39 14.80 1.32
CA SER A 85 -4.88 15.74 2.34
C SER A 85 -3.88 16.86 2.62
N MET A 86 -2.58 16.54 2.76
CA MET A 86 -1.55 17.54 2.99
C MET A 86 -1.37 18.49 1.79
N LEU A 87 -1.43 17.96 0.57
CA LEU A 87 -1.33 18.75 -0.66
C LEU A 87 -2.50 19.72 -0.81
N GLY A 88 -3.71 19.32 -0.41
CA GLY A 88 -4.87 20.22 -0.39
C GLY A 88 -4.62 21.46 0.48
N SER A 89 -4.20 21.25 1.73
CA SER A 89 -3.91 22.35 2.66
C SER A 89 -2.68 23.18 2.24
N LEU A 90 -1.65 22.55 1.66
CA LEU A 90 -0.50 23.27 1.11
C LEU A 90 -0.88 24.10 -0.12
N GLY A 91 -1.81 23.61 -0.94
CA GLY A 91 -2.38 24.31 -2.10
C GLY A 91 -3.14 25.57 -1.72
N GLU A 92 -3.85 25.59 -0.59
CA GLU A 92 -4.48 26.80 -0.05
C GLU A 92 -3.44 27.86 0.32
N GLY A 93 -2.34 27.45 0.98
CA GLY A 93 -1.22 28.33 1.30
C GLY A 93 -0.55 28.88 0.04
N LEU A 94 -0.32 28.03 -0.95
CA LEU A 94 0.26 28.39 -2.25
C LEU A 94 -0.60 29.42 -2.97
N ARG A 95 -1.93 29.24 -2.96
CA ARG A 95 -2.89 30.18 -3.56
C ARG A 95 -2.85 31.54 -2.87
N LYS A 96 -2.78 31.56 -1.54
CA LYS A 96 -2.86 32.79 -0.76
C LYS A 96 -1.56 33.59 -0.73
N TYR A 97 -0.41 32.92 -0.67
CA TYR A 97 0.86 33.56 -0.30
C TYR A 97 1.94 33.55 -1.40
N GLN A 98 1.76 32.82 -2.51
CA GLN A 98 2.79 32.75 -3.55
C GLN A 98 2.24 32.87 -4.96
N ASN A 99 1.37 31.94 -5.40
CA ASN A 99 0.95 31.90 -6.80
C ASN A 99 -0.37 31.10 -6.96
N PRO A 100 -1.53 31.77 -7.17
CA PRO A 100 -2.81 31.10 -7.42
C PRO A 100 -2.79 30.13 -8.61
N PRO A 101 -2.29 30.50 -9.80
CA PRO A 101 -2.13 29.54 -10.90
C PRO A 101 -1.33 28.27 -10.54
N MET A 102 -0.28 28.40 -9.74
CA MET A 102 0.51 27.27 -9.27
C MET A 102 -0.33 26.36 -8.34
N ALA A 103 -1.21 26.92 -7.52
CA ALA A 103 -2.14 26.11 -6.73
C ALA A 103 -3.14 25.34 -7.61
N ASP A 104 -3.59 25.92 -8.72
CA ASP A 104 -4.48 25.23 -9.66
C ASP A 104 -3.76 24.08 -10.38
N LEU A 105 -2.50 24.29 -10.78
CA LEU A 105 -1.64 23.23 -11.32
C LEU A 105 -1.41 22.10 -10.31
N LEU A 106 -1.22 22.43 -9.03
CA LEU A 106 -1.07 21.42 -7.98
C LEU A 106 -2.33 20.56 -7.85
N ASN A 107 -3.51 21.19 -7.84
CA ASN A 107 -4.78 20.48 -7.73
C ASN A 107 -5.02 19.59 -8.95
N ALA A 108 -4.72 20.07 -10.16
CA ALA A 108 -4.81 19.28 -11.38
C ALA A 108 -3.86 18.06 -11.31
N ALA A 109 -2.61 18.28 -10.89
CA ALA A 109 -1.65 17.20 -10.74
C ALA A 109 -2.11 16.16 -9.72
N VAL A 110 -2.68 16.55 -8.58
CA VAL A 110 -3.25 15.60 -7.60
C VAL A 110 -4.40 14.78 -8.21
N ALA A 111 -5.28 15.42 -8.99
CA ALA A 111 -6.42 14.77 -9.61
C ALA A 111 -6.02 13.72 -10.69
N GLU A 112 -4.89 13.90 -11.38
CA GLU A 112 -4.41 12.96 -12.40
C GLU A 112 -4.19 11.53 -11.86
N ASN A 113 -3.90 11.37 -10.58
CA ASN A 113 -3.60 10.06 -9.99
C ASN A 113 -4.82 9.31 -9.44
N LEU A 114 -6.01 9.91 -9.50
CA LEU A 114 -7.25 9.32 -8.95
C LEU A 114 -7.51 7.92 -9.50
N ALA A 115 -7.39 7.75 -10.82
CA ALA A 115 -7.63 6.46 -11.47
C ALA A 115 -6.65 5.36 -11.00
N ASN A 116 -5.39 5.69 -10.73
CA ASN A 116 -4.42 4.71 -10.26
C ASN A 116 -4.65 4.33 -8.80
N ARG A 117 -5.09 5.29 -7.97
CA ARG A 117 -5.50 5.02 -6.60
C ARG A 117 -6.70 4.09 -6.55
N ASP A 118 -7.70 4.32 -7.40
CA ASP A 118 -8.89 3.49 -7.45
C ASP A 118 -8.55 2.06 -7.95
N ARG A 119 -7.64 1.93 -8.92
CA ARG A 119 -7.07 0.63 -9.33
C ARG A 119 -6.33 -0.07 -8.18
N LEU A 120 -5.52 0.65 -7.40
CA LEU A 120 -4.85 0.08 -6.22
C LEU A 120 -5.86 -0.40 -5.17
N GLN A 121 -6.93 0.35 -4.93
CA GLN A 121 -8.01 -0.07 -4.02
C GLN A 121 -8.68 -1.36 -4.49
N GLN A 122 -8.99 -1.45 -5.78
CA GLN A 122 -9.56 -2.67 -6.35
C GLN A 122 -8.60 -3.86 -6.20
N TYR A 123 -7.32 -3.66 -6.50
CA TYR A 123 -6.30 -4.70 -6.32
C TYR A 123 -6.21 -5.18 -4.87
N ILE A 124 -6.23 -4.27 -3.89
CA ILE A 124 -6.20 -4.62 -2.46
C ILE A 124 -7.39 -5.51 -2.07
N LEU A 125 -8.59 -5.22 -2.58
CA LEU A 125 -9.78 -6.02 -2.32
C LEU A 125 -9.68 -7.41 -2.97
N GLU A 126 -9.19 -7.48 -4.21
CA GLU A 126 -8.96 -8.75 -4.91
C GLU A 126 -7.93 -9.61 -4.16
N LEU A 127 -6.79 -9.01 -3.77
CA LEU A 127 -5.74 -9.69 -3.02
C LEU A 127 -6.23 -10.17 -1.64
N ALA A 128 -7.01 -9.37 -0.93
CA ALA A 128 -7.59 -9.79 0.35
C ALA A 128 -8.55 -10.98 0.16
N THR A 129 -9.41 -10.94 -0.85
CA THR A 129 -10.34 -12.03 -1.18
C THR A 129 -9.59 -13.32 -1.52
N GLU A 130 -8.52 -13.22 -2.31
CA GLU A 130 -7.66 -14.34 -2.65
C GLU A 130 -7.02 -14.95 -1.40
N LYS A 131 -6.43 -14.13 -0.53
CA LYS A 131 -5.79 -14.60 0.71
C LYS A 131 -6.77 -15.26 1.66
N GLU A 132 -7.98 -14.72 1.80
CA GLU A 132 -9.05 -15.36 2.59
C GLU A 132 -9.44 -16.74 2.05
N GLN A 133 -9.52 -16.88 0.72
CA GLN A 133 -9.82 -18.16 0.08
C GLN A 133 -8.66 -19.16 0.24
N GLU A 134 -7.41 -18.72 0.06
CA GLU A 134 -6.21 -19.55 0.31
C GLU A 134 -6.21 -20.09 1.74
N PHE A 135 -6.45 -19.24 2.74
CA PHE A 135 -6.51 -19.67 4.15
C PHE A 135 -7.64 -20.67 4.40
N ARG A 136 -8.80 -20.48 3.79
CA ARG A 136 -9.94 -21.40 3.92
C ARG A 136 -9.59 -22.79 3.37
N VAL A 137 -8.96 -22.85 2.19
CA VAL A 137 -8.53 -24.12 1.58
C VAL A 137 -7.44 -24.77 2.43
N ALA A 138 -6.45 -24.01 2.89
CA ALA A 138 -5.38 -24.52 3.73
C ALA A 138 -5.91 -25.12 5.05
N ASP A 139 -6.89 -24.47 5.68
CA ASP A 139 -7.54 -25.01 6.88
C ASP A 139 -8.30 -26.31 6.58
N GLN A 140 -9.08 -26.35 5.50
CA GLN A 140 -9.81 -27.56 5.10
C GLN A 140 -8.89 -28.75 4.86
N GLU A 141 -7.78 -28.56 4.13
CA GLU A 141 -6.81 -29.63 3.89
C GLU A 141 -6.08 -30.04 5.16
N ALA A 142 -5.76 -29.09 6.05
CA ALA A 142 -5.21 -29.41 7.37
C ALA A 142 -6.18 -30.27 8.20
N GLN A 143 -7.49 -29.98 8.16
CA GLN A 143 -8.49 -30.80 8.86
C GLN A 143 -8.63 -32.19 8.24
N ARG A 144 -8.62 -32.31 6.91
CA ARG A 144 -8.63 -33.62 6.24
C ARG A 144 -7.42 -34.47 6.63
N CYS A 145 -6.23 -33.87 6.69
CA CYS A 145 -5.01 -34.55 7.12
C CYS A 145 -5.11 -35.06 8.57
N ARG A 146 -5.66 -34.24 9.48
CA ARG A 146 -5.92 -34.67 10.88
C ARG A 146 -6.88 -35.85 10.94
N GLN A 147 -7.96 -35.83 10.15
CA GLN A 147 -8.92 -36.93 10.09
C GLN A 147 -8.29 -38.21 9.52
N SER A 148 -7.44 -38.12 8.51
CA SER A 148 -6.74 -39.29 7.95
C SER A 148 -5.78 -39.92 8.96
N ILE A 149 -5.03 -39.10 9.70
CA ILE A 149 -4.11 -39.59 10.75
C ILE A 149 -4.90 -40.23 11.90
N SER A 150 -5.98 -39.59 12.36
CA SER A 150 -6.82 -40.13 13.44
C SER A 150 -7.52 -41.44 13.08
N ARG A 151 -7.72 -41.73 11.79
CA ARG A 151 -8.35 -42.96 11.29
C ARG A 151 -7.33 -44.04 10.91
N GLN A 152 -6.02 -43.76 10.98
CA GLN A 152 -5.03 -44.82 10.87
C GLN A 152 -5.13 -45.70 12.12
N PRO A 153 -5.41 -47.01 11.96
CA PRO A 153 -5.36 -47.92 13.10
C PRO A 153 -3.96 -47.88 13.69
N SER A 154 -3.87 -47.76 15.02
CA SER A 154 -2.61 -47.97 15.73
C SER A 154 -2.08 -49.33 15.29
N HIS A 155 -0.84 -49.39 14.79
CA HIS A 155 -0.12 -50.65 14.63
C HIS A 155 -0.03 -51.29 16.01
N GLU A 156 -1.03 -52.10 16.35
CA GLU A 156 -1.02 -52.98 17.50
C GLU A 156 0.16 -53.91 17.26
N SER A 157 1.25 -53.64 18.00
CA SER A 157 2.45 -54.46 18.01
C SER A 157 2.03 -55.91 18.23
N ALA A 158 2.10 -56.69 17.15
CA ALA A 158 1.79 -58.11 17.16
C ALA A 158 2.57 -58.76 18.31
N GLN A 159 1.86 -59.16 19.37
CA GLN A 159 2.46 -59.91 20.45
C GLN A 159 3.00 -61.22 19.86
N PRO A 160 4.28 -61.56 20.06
CA PRO A 160 4.81 -62.82 19.57
C PRO A 160 4.09 -63.96 20.29
N ALA A 161 3.54 -64.90 19.52
CA ALA A 161 2.85 -66.07 20.03
C ALA A 161 3.77 -66.84 21.00
N LYS A 162 3.27 -67.12 22.21
CA LYS A 162 3.98 -67.96 23.19
C LYS A 162 4.19 -69.37 22.62
N PRO A 163 5.40 -69.95 22.71
CA PRO A 163 5.62 -71.33 22.29
C PRO A 163 4.98 -72.30 23.28
N GLU A 164 4.16 -73.23 22.77
CA GLU A 164 3.70 -74.40 23.51
C GLU A 164 4.89 -75.26 23.93
N LYS A 165 4.96 -75.60 25.22
CA LYS A 165 5.92 -76.55 25.76
C LYS A 165 5.26 -77.94 25.84
N ASN A 166 5.88 -78.92 25.18
CA ASN A 166 5.69 -80.35 25.42
C ASN A 166 6.24 -80.77 26.79
#